data_AF-A0A2R6PJG0-F1
#
_entry.id   AF-A0A2R6PJG0-F1
#
_cell.length_a   1.000
_cell.length_b   1.000
_cell.length_c   1.000
_cell.angle_alpha   90.00
_cell.angle_beta   90.00
_cell.angle_gamma   90.00
#
_symmetry.space_group_name_H-M   'P 1'
#
loop_
_entity.id
_entity.type
_entity.pdbx_description
1 polymer ?
#
loop_
_entity_poly.entity_id
_entity_poly.type
_entity_poly.pdbx_seq_one_letter_code
_entity_poly.pdbx_strand_id
1 'polypeptide(L)'
;MPSHEPFLLLISNLLQRLALLLLLLPSLTLSLCRDFCGNMAVKYPFGIDDGCGAPQFNKMLNCSTDLFFQTPSGNYKVQSIDYDKHTVVIYDPAMSTCSILQPHHDFVMSEVQYAIIPPSPDTIFSLLNCSIDSPVLNHYKSLCFNFSGHTCDELYGACTSFRLFHLLSNTTPPCCFTGYNTVKYMSMNILDCSHYTSVYNTDGLKGVGPLDWLYGIKLSYSVPDSGCERCERSGGTCGFDVETQGMVCICSSTLNSTRECASGSVTATGETRTRSAVLLQTLVLLLVAVYGVILYDHDVYL
;
A
#
# COMPACT_ATOMS: atom_id res chain seq x y z
N MET A 1 -30.37 4.62 62.23
CA MET A 1 -29.63 5.16 61.08
C MET A 1 -28.83 4.02 60.46
N PRO A 2 -29.34 3.33 59.44
CA PRO A 2 -28.67 2.16 58.88
C PRO A 2 -27.94 2.48 57.56
N SER A 3 -26.86 1.73 57.34
CA SER A 3 -26.41 1.17 56.05
C SER A 3 -25.66 2.04 55.03
N HIS A 4 -24.68 2.87 55.43
CA HIS A 4 -23.75 3.48 54.46
C HIS A 4 -22.50 2.63 54.14
N GLU A 5 -22.12 1.67 54.98
CA GLU A 5 -20.95 0.81 54.74
C GLU A 5 -20.98 -0.06 53.47
N PRO A 6 -22.08 -0.77 53.11
CA PRO A 6 -22.06 -1.65 51.94
C PRO A 6 -21.96 -0.88 50.62
N PHE A 7 -22.33 0.41 50.63
CA PHE A 7 -22.31 1.27 49.45
C PHE A 7 -20.88 1.72 49.11
N LEU A 8 -20.06 2.01 50.12
CA LEU A 8 -18.66 2.43 49.95
C LEU A 8 -17.78 1.29 49.42
N LEU A 9 -18.00 0.05 49.89
CA LEU A 9 -17.30 -1.14 49.40
C LEU A 9 -17.62 -1.47 47.94
N LEU A 10 -18.83 -1.19 47.48
CA LEU A 10 -19.23 -1.36 46.08
C LEU A 10 -18.52 -0.36 45.17
N ILE A 11 -18.44 0.90 45.58
CA ILE A 11 -17.78 1.97 44.82
C ILE A 11 -16.27 1.69 44.72
N SER A 12 -15.64 1.26 45.81
CA SER A 12 -14.22 0.89 45.83
C SER A 12 -13.92 -0.27 44.86
N ASN A 13 -14.71 -1.35 44.89
CA ASN A 13 -14.57 -2.47 43.95
C ASN A 13 -14.78 -2.06 42.48
N LEU A 14 -15.73 -1.15 42.22
CA LEU A 14 -16.01 -0.64 40.87
C LEU A 14 -14.85 0.20 40.35
N LEU A 15 -14.28 1.08 41.18
CA LEU A 15 -13.10 1.89 40.85
C LEU A 15 -11.87 1.01 40.60
N GLN A 16 -11.68 -0.04 41.39
CA GLN A 16 -10.56 -0.97 41.25
C GLN A 16 -10.67 -1.80 39.96
N ARG A 17 -11.87 -2.23 39.58
CA ARG A 17 -12.14 -2.90 38.30
C ARG A 17 -11.99 -1.95 37.12
N LEU A 18 -12.43 -0.70 37.24
CA LEU A 18 -12.28 0.33 36.21
C LEU A 18 -10.81 0.68 35.99
N ALA A 19 -10.02 0.82 37.06
CA ALA A 19 -8.58 1.02 36.97
C ALA A 19 -7.87 -0.17 36.30
N LEU A 20 -8.26 -1.41 36.63
CA LEU A 20 -7.74 -2.61 35.97
C LEU A 20 -8.10 -2.65 34.48
N LEU A 21 -9.31 -2.22 34.11
CA LEU A 21 -9.75 -2.11 32.71
C LEU A 21 -8.97 -1.03 31.95
N LEU A 22 -8.71 0.13 32.56
CA LEU A 22 -7.87 1.19 31.99
C LEU A 22 -6.41 0.74 31.77
N LEU A 23 -5.90 -0.20 32.58
CA LEU A 23 -4.56 -0.79 32.43
C LEU A 23 -4.45 -1.78 31.26
N LEU A 24 -5.58 -2.29 30.76
CA LEU A 24 -5.66 -3.22 29.64
C LEU A 24 -5.87 -2.49 28.29
N LEU A 25 -6.18 -1.20 28.29
CA LEU A 25 -6.28 -0.41 27.06
C LEU A 25 -4.88 -0.23 26.46
N PRO A 26 -4.65 -0.65 25.19
CA PRO A 26 -3.40 -0.35 24.51
C PRO A 26 -3.29 1.17 24.36
N SER A 27 -2.17 1.74 24.82
CA SER A 27 -1.81 3.12 24.51
C SER A 27 -1.71 3.26 22.98
N LEU A 28 -2.60 4.05 22.37
CA LEU A 28 -2.44 4.46 20.97
C LEU A 28 -1.19 5.35 20.89
N THR A 29 -0.03 4.74 20.64
CA THR A 29 1.12 5.49 20.11
C THR A 29 0.79 5.80 18.67
N LEU A 30 0.48 7.06 18.36
CA LEU A 30 0.36 7.52 16.99
C LEU A 30 1.76 7.37 16.37
N SER A 31 1.97 6.37 15.52
CA SER A 31 3.17 6.33 14.69
C SER A 31 3.13 7.56 13.79
N LEU A 32 4.23 8.31 13.72
CA LEU A 32 4.29 9.53 12.90
C LEU A 32 4.07 9.20 11.41
N CYS A 33 4.56 8.02 11.01
CA CYS A 33 4.33 7.42 9.71
C CYS A 33 3.34 6.26 9.85
N ARG A 34 2.34 6.20 8.97
CA ARG A 34 1.46 5.03 8.88
C ARG A 34 2.17 3.88 8.19
N ASP A 35 2.31 2.78 8.92
CA ASP A 35 2.90 1.54 8.41
C ASP A 35 1.86 0.61 7.78
N PHE A 36 0.57 1.00 7.80
CA PHE A 36 -0.53 0.21 7.24
C PHE A 36 -1.60 1.09 6.58
N CYS A 37 -2.17 0.57 5.49
CA CYS A 37 -3.38 1.08 4.87
C CYS A 37 -4.38 -0.05 4.67
N GLY A 38 -5.47 -0.05 5.45
CA GLY A 38 -6.34 -1.22 5.54
C GLY A 38 -5.56 -2.44 6.02
N ASN A 39 -5.52 -3.49 5.20
CA ASN A 39 -4.78 -4.73 5.49
C ASN A 39 -3.36 -4.75 4.88
N MET A 40 -2.94 -3.67 4.22
CA MET A 40 -1.68 -3.63 3.49
C MET A 40 -0.59 -2.96 4.31
N ALA A 41 0.50 -3.67 4.56
CA ALA A 41 1.69 -3.08 5.17
C ALA A 41 2.35 -2.13 4.17
N VAL A 42 2.72 -0.94 4.64
CA VAL A 42 3.52 0.04 3.90
C VAL A 42 4.84 0.22 4.64
N LYS A 43 5.92 -0.17 3.97
CA LYS A 43 7.30 -0.09 4.46
C LYS A 43 8.17 0.66 3.47
N TYR A 44 9.36 1.05 3.92
CA TYR A 44 10.41 1.59 3.07
C TYR A 44 10.60 0.73 1.80
N PRO A 45 10.74 1.34 0.60
CA PRO A 45 10.96 2.76 0.34
C PRO A 45 9.69 3.60 0.23
N PHE A 46 8.51 2.99 0.39
CA PHE A 46 7.25 3.70 0.28
C PHE A 46 6.89 4.45 1.57
N GLY A 47 6.13 5.53 1.43
CA GLY A 47 5.49 6.24 2.52
C GLY A 47 4.14 6.79 2.05
N ILE A 48 3.17 6.86 2.97
CA ILE A 48 1.85 7.47 2.72
C ILE A 48 1.87 8.93 3.18
N ASP A 49 2.45 9.16 4.36
CA ASP A 49 2.45 10.47 5.00
C ASP A 49 3.66 11.30 4.52
N ASP A 50 3.47 12.61 4.47
CA ASP A 50 4.52 13.54 4.06
C ASP A 50 5.76 13.38 4.98
N GLY A 51 6.93 13.23 4.36
CA GLY A 51 8.19 13.04 5.07
C GLY A 51 8.48 11.60 5.52
N CYS A 52 7.66 10.63 5.15
CA CYS A 52 7.88 9.21 5.44
C CYS A 52 8.38 8.44 4.21
N GLY A 53 9.21 7.42 4.42
CA GLY A 53 9.78 6.61 3.34
C GLY A 53 10.94 7.30 2.64
N ALA A 54 11.14 6.97 1.36
CA ALA A 54 12.18 7.56 0.54
C ALA A 54 11.65 8.76 -0.28
N PRO A 55 12.41 9.86 -0.41
CA PRO A 55 11.93 11.10 -1.03
C PRO A 55 11.52 10.92 -2.50
N GLN A 56 12.17 10.03 -3.24
CA GLN A 56 11.80 9.75 -4.63
C GLN A 56 10.48 8.97 -4.78
N PHE A 57 9.98 8.32 -3.73
CA PHE A 57 8.68 7.63 -3.71
C PHE A 57 7.57 8.52 -3.12
N ASN A 58 7.89 9.76 -2.77
CA ASN A 58 6.96 10.70 -2.18
C ASN A 58 5.72 10.89 -3.07
N LYS A 59 4.53 10.87 -2.45
CA LYS A 59 3.21 11.03 -3.10
C LYS A 59 2.92 10.01 -4.21
N MET A 60 3.63 8.87 -4.23
CA MET A 60 3.30 7.78 -5.14
C MET A 60 2.16 6.91 -4.61
N LEU A 61 1.96 6.89 -3.28
CA LEU A 61 0.90 6.14 -2.65
C LEU A 61 -0.09 7.08 -1.95
N ASN A 62 -1.37 6.70 -2.02
CA ASN A 62 -2.44 7.34 -1.27
C ASN A 62 -3.23 6.27 -0.53
N CYS A 63 -3.56 6.54 0.72
CA CYS A 63 -4.37 5.68 1.55
C CYS A 63 -5.71 6.34 1.88
N SER A 64 -6.79 5.67 1.49
CA SER A 64 -8.13 5.94 2.00
C SER A 64 -8.61 4.72 2.80
N THR A 65 -9.52 3.91 2.24
CA THR A 65 -9.83 2.57 2.77
C THR A 65 -8.90 1.50 2.21
N ASP A 66 -8.55 1.64 0.93
CA ASP A 66 -7.57 0.84 0.21
C ASP A 66 -6.33 1.69 -0.12
N LEU A 67 -5.23 1.01 -0.45
CA LEU A 67 -4.00 1.64 -0.93
C LEU A 67 -4.06 1.82 -2.45
N PHE A 68 -3.70 3.02 -2.92
CA PHE A 68 -3.68 3.36 -4.33
C PHE A 68 -2.30 3.87 -4.76
N PHE A 69 -1.82 3.42 -5.91
CA PHE A 69 -0.68 3.98 -6.60
C PHE A 69 -1.16 5.12 -7.50
N GLN A 70 -0.61 6.31 -7.30
CA GLN A 70 -1.00 7.51 -8.02
C GLN A 70 -0.10 7.71 -9.23
N THR A 71 -0.67 8.03 -10.38
CA THR A 71 0.06 8.40 -11.59
C THR A 71 -0.61 9.61 -12.26
N PRO A 72 0.02 10.25 -13.26
CA PRO A 72 -0.64 11.30 -14.03
C PRO A 72 -1.97 10.89 -14.68
N SER A 73 -2.15 9.60 -14.99
CA SER A 73 -3.37 9.08 -15.61
C SER A 73 -4.46 8.68 -14.60
N GLY A 74 -4.17 8.60 -13.30
CA GLY A 74 -5.17 8.26 -12.30
C GLY A 74 -4.64 7.52 -11.08
N ASN A 75 -5.57 7.00 -10.28
CA ASN A 75 -5.28 6.23 -9.07
C ASN A 75 -5.58 4.74 -9.32
N TYR A 76 -4.58 3.89 -9.09
CA TYR A 76 -4.63 2.46 -9.39
C TYR A 76 -4.61 1.69 -8.09
N LYS A 77 -5.57 0.79 -7.88
CA LYS A 77 -5.65 0.05 -6.62
C LYS A 77 -4.44 -0.87 -6.51
N VAL A 78 -3.69 -0.77 -5.42
CA VAL A 78 -2.63 -1.73 -5.12
C VAL A 78 -3.29 -3.04 -4.72
N GLN A 79 -2.91 -4.13 -5.37
CA GLN A 79 -3.37 -5.48 -5.02
C GLN A 79 -2.41 -6.14 -4.03
N SER A 80 -1.11 -5.98 -4.26
CA SER A 80 -0.06 -6.56 -3.40
C SER A 80 1.25 -5.82 -3.53
N ILE A 81 2.03 -5.83 -2.45
CA ILE A 81 3.43 -5.39 -2.42
C ILE A 81 4.27 -6.57 -1.93
N ASP A 82 5.24 -7.01 -2.73
CA ASP A 82 6.22 -8.03 -2.36
C ASP A 82 7.56 -7.32 -2.13
N TYR A 83 7.90 -7.12 -0.85
CA TYR A 83 9.09 -6.41 -0.42
C TYR A 83 10.39 -7.17 -0.70
N ASP A 84 10.34 -8.50 -0.71
CA ASP A 84 11.53 -9.34 -0.97
C ASP A 84 11.88 -9.34 -2.46
N LYS A 85 10.86 -9.35 -3.32
CA LYS A 85 11.04 -9.28 -4.78
C LYS A 85 11.09 -7.86 -5.33
N HIS A 86 10.84 -6.86 -4.48
CA HIS A 86 10.71 -5.46 -4.87
C HIS A 86 9.69 -5.24 -5.99
N THR A 87 8.49 -5.80 -5.84
CA THR A 87 7.42 -5.66 -6.82
C THR A 87 6.12 -5.16 -6.21
N VAL A 88 5.34 -4.43 -7.01
CA VAL A 88 3.99 -3.98 -6.67
C VAL A 88 3.06 -4.42 -7.79
N VAL A 89 1.93 -5.03 -7.47
CA VAL A 89 0.88 -5.31 -8.45
C VAL A 89 -0.23 -4.29 -8.26
N ILE A 90 -0.58 -3.57 -9.33
CA ILE A 90 -1.67 -2.61 -9.35
C ILE A 90 -2.77 -3.06 -10.33
N TYR A 91 -3.99 -2.61 -10.07
CA TYR A 91 -5.15 -2.86 -10.91
C TYR A 91 -5.71 -1.55 -11.44
N ASP A 92 -5.87 -1.47 -12.75
CA ASP A 92 -6.58 -0.37 -13.40
C ASP A 92 -8.08 -0.71 -13.53
N PRO A 93 -9.00 0.03 -12.87
CA PRO A 93 -10.43 -0.15 -13.10
C PRO A 93 -10.88 0.14 -14.55
N ALA A 94 -10.10 0.89 -15.32
CA ALA A 94 -10.37 1.22 -16.71
C ALA A 94 -9.77 0.23 -17.73
N MET A 95 -9.09 -0.84 -17.28
CA MET A 95 -8.70 -1.92 -18.19
C MET A 95 -9.84 -2.91 -18.39
N SER A 96 -9.99 -3.41 -19.61
CA SER A 96 -11.00 -4.43 -19.90
C SER A 96 -10.61 -5.80 -19.35
N THR A 97 -11.59 -6.64 -19.03
CA THR A 97 -11.40 -8.00 -18.51
C THR A 97 -12.23 -8.99 -19.33
N CYS A 98 -12.13 -10.29 -19.06
CA CYS A 98 -12.95 -11.27 -19.77
C CYS A 98 -14.47 -11.07 -19.62
N SER A 99 -14.90 -10.32 -18.60
CA SER A 99 -16.31 -10.13 -18.24
C SER A 99 -16.81 -8.68 -18.43
N ILE A 100 -15.90 -7.72 -18.61
CA ILE A 100 -16.27 -6.30 -18.73
C ILE A 100 -15.39 -5.63 -19.79
N LEU A 101 -16.02 -4.93 -20.75
CA LEU A 101 -15.34 -3.97 -21.62
C LEU A 101 -15.31 -2.61 -20.92
N GLN A 102 -14.13 -2.02 -20.83
CA GLN A 102 -13.94 -0.68 -20.27
C GLN A 102 -13.64 0.32 -21.38
N PRO A 103 -14.08 1.59 -21.23
CA PRO A 103 -13.82 2.62 -22.22
C PRO A 103 -12.32 2.89 -22.36
N HIS A 104 -11.97 3.54 -23.46
CA HIS A 104 -10.60 3.95 -23.77
C HIS A 104 -9.94 4.71 -22.60
N HIS A 105 -8.79 4.22 -22.15
CA HIS A 105 -7.96 4.82 -21.11
C HIS A 105 -6.48 4.53 -21.36
N ASP A 106 -5.61 5.51 -21.12
CA ASP A 106 -4.17 5.38 -21.28
C ASP A 106 -3.50 5.24 -19.90
N PHE A 107 -2.67 4.20 -19.71
CA PHE A 107 -1.85 4.06 -18.51
C PHE A 107 -0.57 4.91 -18.63
N VAL A 108 -0.58 6.11 -18.04
CA VAL A 108 0.53 7.07 -18.10
C VAL A 108 1.19 7.22 -16.75
N MET A 109 2.53 7.12 -16.73
CA MET A 109 3.39 7.34 -15.57
C MET A 109 4.24 8.61 -15.77
N SER A 110 4.67 9.26 -14.68
CA SER A 110 5.66 10.34 -14.77
C SER A 110 7.05 9.77 -15.11
N GLU A 111 7.96 10.61 -15.62
CA GLU A 111 9.33 10.17 -15.91
C GLU A 111 10.05 9.65 -14.65
N VAL A 112 9.78 10.23 -13.48
CA VAL A 112 10.33 9.74 -12.20
C VAL A 112 9.78 8.36 -11.87
N GLN A 113 8.47 8.16 -11.99
CA GLN A 113 7.82 6.86 -11.73
C GLN A 113 8.34 5.78 -12.66
N TYR A 114 8.43 6.08 -13.96
CA TYR A 114 8.97 5.15 -14.94
C TYR A 114 10.45 4.84 -14.69
N ALA A 115 11.24 5.78 -14.17
CA ALA A 115 12.64 5.55 -13.85
C ALA A 115 12.85 4.67 -12.61
N ILE A 116 12.02 4.78 -11.56
CA ILE A 116 12.27 4.13 -10.27
C ILE A 116 11.37 2.92 -9.98
N ILE A 117 10.17 2.87 -10.58
CA ILE A 117 9.16 1.82 -10.42
C ILE A 117 8.47 1.46 -11.76
N PRO A 118 9.21 1.18 -12.85
CA PRO A 118 8.59 0.84 -14.14
C PRO A 118 7.74 -0.43 -14.08
N PRO A 119 6.80 -0.62 -15.03
CA PRO A 119 6.20 -1.93 -15.27
C PRO A 119 7.28 -2.99 -15.52
N SER A 120 7.11 -4.13 -14.87
CA SER A 120 8.02 -5.27 -14.99
C SER A 120 8.05 -5.79 -16.43
N PRO A 121 9.18 -6.36 -16.91
CA PRO A 121 9.28 -6.88 -18.26
C PRO A 121 8.28 -8.00 -18.59
N ASP A 122 7.79 -8.71 -17.57
CA ASP A 122 6.77 -9.75 -17.67
C ASP A 122 5.34 -9.23 -17.50
N THR A 123 5.15 -7.91 -17.55
CA THR A 123 3.82 -7.27 -17.67
C THR A 123 3.55 -6.94 -19.13
N ILE A 124 2.50 -7.54 -19.68
CA ILE A 124 2.10 -7.42 -21.08
C ILE A 124 0.82 -6.61 -21.20
N PHE A 125 0.84 -5.63 -22.09
CA PHE A 125 -0.32 -4.85 -22.49
C PHE A 125 -0.91 -5.46 -23.75
N SER A 126 -2.19 -5.79 -23.71
CA SER A 126 -2.94 -6.32 -24.84
C SER A 126 -3.84 -5.22 -25.37
N LEU A 127 -3.53 -4.73 -26.57
CA LEU A 127 -4.31 -3.75 -27.30
C LEU A 127 -5.42 -4.49 -28.06
N LEU A 128 -6.66 -4.09 -27.84
CA LEU A 128 -7.84 -4.81 -28.31
C LEU A 128 -8.68 -3.92 -29.24
N ASN A 129 -9.35 -4.60 -30.17
CA ASN A 129 -10.22 -4.02 -31.18
C ASN A 129 -9.56 -2.82 -31.87
N CYS A 130 -8.39 -3.09 -32.44
CA CYS A 130 -7.61 -2.13 -33.20
C CYS A 130 -8.13 -2.04 -34.65
N SER A 131 -8.02 -0.86 -35.24
CA SER A 131 -8.26 -0.64 -36.66
C SER A 131 -7.27 -1.43 -37.52
N ILE A 132 -7.69 -1.84 -38.71
CA ILE A 132 -6.81 -2.49 -39.69
C ILE A 132 -5.68 -1.56 -40.17
N ASP A 133 -5.89 -0.25 -40.07
CA ASP A 133 -4.91 0.77 -40.44
C ASP A 133 -3.99 1.17 -39.27
N SER A 134 -4.16 0.54 -38.10
CA SER A 134 -3.37 0.80 -36.91
C SER A 134 -1.86 0.75 -37.19
N PRO A 135 -1.07 1.70 -36.65
CA PRO A 135 0.39 1.70 -36.83
C PRO A 135 1.07 0.43 -36.35
N VAL A 136 0.56 -0.21 -35.29
CA VAL A 136 1.13 -1.46 -34.74
C VAL A 136 0.84 -2.70 -35.59
N LEU A 137 -0.06 -2.60 -36.57
CA LEU A 137 -0.28 -3.68 -37.54
C LEU A 137 0.51 -3.47 -38.84
N ASN A 138 0.90 -2.22 -39.11
CA ASN A 138 1.56 -1.80 -40.33
C ASN A 138 3.03 -1.45 -40.06
N HIS A 139 3.32 -0.16 -39.85
CA HIS A 139 4.69 0.34 -39.77
C HIS A 139 5.47 -0.17 -38.54
N TYR A 140 4.78 -0.38 -37.42
CA TYR A 140 5.35 -0.80 -36.14
C TYR A 140 5.00 -2.25 -35.75
N LYS A 141 4.82 -3.12 -36.75
CA LYS A 141 4.47 -4.54 -36.53
C LYS A 141 5.42 -5.30 -35.61
N SER A 142 6.69 -4.91 -35.54
CA SER A 142 7.69 -5.52 -34.66
C SER A 142 7.44 -5.27 -33.16
N LEU A 143 6.58 -4.31 -32.81
CA LEU A 143 6.21 -4.04 -31.42
C LEU A 143 5.13 -4.99 -30.90
N CYS A 144 4.46 -5.73 -31.81
CA CYS A 144 3.52 -6.78 -31.46
C CYS A 144 4.22 -8.13 -31.41
N PHE A 145 3.95 -8.91 -30.37
CA PHE A 145 4.52 -10.24 -30.20
C PHE A 145 3.51 -11.20 -29.58
N ASN A 146 3.82 -12.50 -29.64
CA ASN A 146 3.13 -13.50 -28.83
C ASN A 146 3.96 -13.75 -27.57
N PHE A 147 3.33 -14.01 -26.43
CA PHE A 147 4.01 -14.36 -25.19
C PHE A 147 3.54 -15.73 -24.72
N SER A 148 4.45 -16.56 -24.20
CA SER A 148 4.13 -17.87 -23.61
C SER A 148 3.28 -18.83 -24.46
N GLY A 149 3.24 -18.63 -25.78
CA GLY A 149 2.42 -19.40 -26.72
C GLY A 149 1.00 -18.85 -26.95
N HIS A 150 0.62 -17.76 -26.29
CA HIS A 150 -0.70 -17.15 -26.40
C HIS A 150 -0.81 -16.22 -27.60
N THR A 151 -2.02 -16.16 -28.15
CA THR A 151 -2.37 -15.31 -29.28
C THR A 151 -3.61 -14.48 -28.98
N CYS A 152 -3.80 -13.40 -29.75
CA CYS A 152 -5.01 -12.58 -29.66
C CYS A 152 -6.29 -13.38 -29.97
N ASP A 153 -6.23 -14.33 -30.89
CA ASP A 153 -7.39 -15.17 -31.25
C ASP A 153 -7.85 -16.04 -30.06
N GLU A 154 -6.89 -16.55 -29.27
CA GLU A 154 -7.20 -17.26 -28.03
C GLU A 154 -7.90 -16.33 -27.03
N LEU A 155 -7.39 -15.11 -26.86
CA LEU A 155 -7.94 -14.13 -25.93
C LEU A 155 -9.38 -13.73 -26.33
N TYR A 156 -9.60 -13.40 -27.60
CA TYR A 156 -10.94 -13.12 -28.11
C TYR A 156 -11.85 -14.33 -28.05
N GLY A 157 -11.31 -15.53 -28.28
CA GLY A 157 -12.04 -16.78 -28.26
C GLY A 157 -12.43 -17.23 -26.85
N ALA A 158 -11.67 -16.91 -25.81
CA ALA A 158 -11.93 -17.38 -24.45
C ALA A 158 -12.83 -16.42 -23.65
N CYS A 159 -12.62 -15.11 -23.79
CA CYS A 159 -13.30 -14.10 -22.98
C CYS A 159 -14.65 -13.66 -23.59
N THR A 160 -15.73 -13.74 -22.81
CA THR A 160 -17.09 -13.35 -23.24
C THR A 160 -17.16 -11.90 -23.74
N SER A 161 -16.53 -10.96 -23.03
CA SER A 161 -16.55 -9.54 -23.41
C SER A 161 -15.78 -9.26 -24.68
N PHE A 162 -14.69 -9.97 -24.92
CA PHE A 162 -13.87 -9.77 -26.12
C PHE A 162 -14.46 -10.48 -27.34
N ARG A 163 -15.24 -11.55 -27.16
CA ARG A 163 -16.04 -12.14 -28.25
C ARG A 163 -17.03 -11.15 -28.88
N LEU A 164 -17.50 -10.15 -28.14
CA LEU A 164 -18.43 -9.15 -28.66
C LEU A 164 -17.89 -8.42 -29.88
N PHE A 165 -16.57 -8.25 -29.98
CA PHE A 165 -15.96 -7.62 -31.13
C PHE A 165 -16.19 -8.40 -32.43
N HIS A 166 -16.21 -9.74 -32.37
CA HIS A 166 -16.52 -10.59 -33.53
C HIS A 166 -17.97 -10.45 -33.98
N LEU A 167 -18.88 -10.36 -33.02
CA LEU A 167 -20.32 -10.23 -33.29
C LEU A 167 -20.65 -8.90 -33.98
N LEU A 168 -19.83 -7.87 -33.75
CA LEU A 168 -20.05 -6.54 -34.28
C LEU A 168 -19.40 -6.29 -35.64
N SER A 169 -18.27 -6.94 -35.97
CA SER A 169 -17.52 -6.64 -37.21
C SER A 169 -17.45 -7.76 -38.26
N ASN A 170 -18.19 -8.88 -38.11
CA ASN A 170 -18.16 -10.06 -39.02
C ASN A 170 -16.76 -10.70 -39.22
N THR A 171 -15.71 -10.12 -38.66
CA THR A 171 -14.30 -10.52 -38.69
C THR A 171 -13.70 -10.31 -37.30
N THR A 172 -12.61 -11.00 -36.99
CA THR A 172 -11.85 -10.73 -35.76
C THR A 172 -11.09 -9.42 -35.93
N PRO A 173 -11.38 -8.37 -35.14
CA PRO A 173 -10.61 -7.15 -35.26
C PRO A 173 -9.19 -7.41 -34.74
N PRO A 174 -8.18 -6.80 -35.38
CA PRO A 174 -6.81 -6.96 -34.95
C PRO A 174 -6.57 -6.67 -33.47
N CYS A 175 -5.57 -7.33 -32.91
CA CYS A 175 -5.07 -7.13 -31.56
C CYS A 175 -3.55 -7.22 -31.56
N CYS A 176 -2.93 -6.65 -30.53
CA CYS A 176 -1.48 -6.60 -30.39
C CYS A 176 -1.10 -6.76 -28.91
N PHE A 177 -0.32 -7.80 -28.59
CA PHE A 177 0.38 -7.82 -27.30
C PHE A 177 1.69 -7.06 -27.40
N THR A 178 1.96 -6.20 -26.43
CA THR A 178 3.11 -5.32 -26.42
C THR A 178 3.58 -5.02 -24.99
N GLY A 179 4.75 -4.39 -24.86
CA GLY A 179 5.29 -3.94 -23.58
C GLY A 179 4.92 -2.50 -23.26
N TYR A 180 5.20 -2.08 -22.03
CA TYR A 180 4.91 -0.71 -21.60
C TYR A 180 5.59 0.37 -22.45
N ASN A 181 6.78 0.09 -22.98
CA ASN A 181 7.50 1.05 -23.84
C ASN A 181 6.67 1.51 -25.05
N THR A 182 5.85 0.62 -25.63
CA THR A 182 4.98 0.96 -26.75
C THR A 182 3.89 1.93 -26.31
N VAL A 183 3.15 1.56 -25.26
CA VAL A 183 1.99 2.34 -24.78
C VAL A 183 2.40 3.62 -24.04
N LYS A 184 3.65 3.71 -23.57
CA LYS A 184 4.23 4.95 -23.04
C LYS A 184 4.33 6.03 -24.12
N TYR A 185 4.77 5.67 -25.33
CA TYR A 185 5.05 6.63 -26.41
C TYR A 185 3.91 6.77 -27.42
N MET A 186 3.07 5.75 -27.55
CA MET A 186 1.92 5.74 -28.45
C MET A 186 0.66 5.51 -27.63
N SER A 187 -0.14 6.55 -27.46
CA SER A 187 -1.45 6.43 -26.81
C SER A 187 -2.36 5.51 -27.60
N MET A 188 -3.40 5.01 -26.96
CA MET A 188 -4.40 4.15 -27.59
C MET A 188 -5.05 4.81 -28.82
N ASN A 189 -5.23 6.14 -28.80
CA ASN A 189 -5.67 6.93 -29.96
C ASN A 189 -4.68 6.90 -31.14
N ILE A 190 -3.37 7.00 -30.88
CA ILE A 190 -2.34 6.90 -31.92
C ILE A 190 -2.28 5.48 -32.47
N LEU A 191 -2.42 4.50 -31.59
CA LEU A 191 -2.46 3.08 -31.92
C LEU A 191 -3.76 2.68 -32.63
N ASP A 192 -4.76 3.55 -32.68
CA ASP A 192 -6.09 3.30 -33.24
C ASP A 192 -6.71 2.01 -32.68
N CYS A 193 -6.58 1.84 -31.36
CA CYS A 193 -7.15 0.73 -30.59
C CYS A 193 -8.15 1.29 -29.58
N SER A 194 -9.25 0.56 -29.35
CA SER A 194 -10.36 1.08 -28.54
C SER A 194 -10.30 0.65 -27.08
N HIS A 195 -9.67 -0.49 -26.78
CA HIS A 195 -9.63 -1.08 -25.46
C HIS A 195 -8.24 -1.65 -25.19
N TYR A 196 -7.85 -1.73 -23.92
CA TYR A 196 -6.68 -2.50 -23.53
C TYR A 196 -6.98 -3.37 -22.33
N THR A 197 -6.19 -4.43 -22.17
CA THR A 197 -6.08 -5.20 -20.93
C THR A 197 -4.61 -5.43 -20.61
N SER A 198 -4.30 -5.83 -19.39
CA SER A 198 -2.93 -6.14 -18.99
C SER A 198 -2.87 -7.39 -18.12
N VAL A 199 -1.79 -8.14 -18.31
CA VAL A 199 -1.49 -9.33 -17.53
C VAL A 199 -0.03 -9.32 -17.09
N TYR A 200 0.27 -10.03 -16.01
CA TYR A 200 1.63 -10.17 -15.51
C TYR A 200 1.98 -11.64 -15.22
N ASN A 201 3.24 -11.92 -14.87
CA ASN A 201 3.74 -13.26 -14.60
C ASN A 201 3.65 -14.17 -15.84
N THR A 202 4.06 -13.66 -17.01
CA THR A 202 3.95 -14.35 -18.30
C THR A 202 4.52 -15.77 -18.30
N ASP A 203 5.62 -16.00 -17.58
CA ASP A 203 6.26 -17.32 -17.52
C ASP A 203 5.33 -18.36 -16.87
N GLY A 204 4.52 -17.94 -15.91
CA GLY A 204 3.52 -18.78 -15.24
C GLY A 204 2.24 -18.99 -16.04
N LEU A 205 2.05 -18.28 -17.16
CA LEU A 205 0.83 -18.39 -17.98
C LEU A 205 0.94 -19.46 -19.06
N LYS A 206 2.12 -20.05 -19.31
CA LYS A 206 2.28 -21.07 -20.35
C LYS A 206 1.32 -22.25 -20.14
N GLY A 207 0.39 -22.43 -21.08
CA GLY A 207 -0.63 -23.48 -21.03
C GLY A 207 -1.81 -23.18 -20.10
N VAL A 208 -1.89 -21.97 -19.56
CA VAL A 208 -3.02 -21.45 -18.77
C VAL A 208 -3.89 -20.60 -19.69
N GLY A 209 -5.21 -20.85 -19.71
CA GLY A 209 -6.12 -20.11 -20.58
C GLY A 209 -6.43 -18.68 -20.08
N PRO A 210 -6.91 -17.77 -20.95
CA PRO A 210 -7.17 -16.37 -20.60
C PRO A 210 -8.08 -16.13 -19.40
N LEU A 211 -9.02 -17.05 -19.13
CA LEU A 211 -9.93 -16.94 -17.99
C LEU A 211 -9.21 -17.02 -16.63
N ASP A 212 -8.06 -17.70 -16.59
CA ASP A 212 -7.29 -17.96 -15.37
C ASP A 212 -5.99 -17.14 -15.33
N TRP A 213 -5.83 -16.17 -16.24
CA TRP A 213 -4.66 -15.28 -16.25
C TRP A 213 -4.65 -14.32 -15.06
N LEU A 214 -3.43 -13.90 -14.70
CA LEU A 214 -3.23 -12.88 -13.68
C LEU A 214 -3.33 -11.49 -14.30
N TYR A 215 -4.51 -10.88 -14.19
CA TYR A 215 -4.79 -9.54 -14.69
C TYR A 215 -4.30 -8.44 -13.74
N GLY A 216 -3.62 -7.45 -14.30
CA GLY A 216 -3.03 -6.33 -13.56
C GLY A 216 -1.69 -5.90 -14.15
N ILE A 217 -1.15 -4.82 -13.59
CA ILE A 217 0.13 -4.26 -13.99
C ILE A 217 1.10 -4.52 -12.85
N LYS A 218 2.07 -5.40 -13.06
CA LYS A 218 3.17 -5.59 -12.10
C LYS A 218 4.25 -4.55 -12.37
N LEU A 219 4.64 -3.83 -11.34
CA LEU A 219 5.71 -2.85 -11.31
C LEU A 219 6.90 -3.43 -10.53
N SER A 220 8.12 -3.11 -10.96
CA SER A 220 9.35 -3.47 -10.25
C SER A 220 10.00 -2.19 -9.76
N TYR A 221 10.30 -2.09 -8.46
CA TYR A 221 10.91 -0.90 -7.89
C TYR A 221 12.35 -1.15 -7.42
N SER A 222 13.10 -0.07 -7.29
CA SER A 222 14.44 -0.08 -6.71
C SER A 222 14.43 0.52 -5.31
N VAL A 223 15.11 -0.13 -4.37
CA VAL A 223 15.27 0.39 -3.01
C VAL A 223 16.50 1.29 -2.96
N PRO A 224 16.37 2.56 -2.55
CA PRO A 224 17.51 3.47 -2.47
C PRO A 224 18.44 3.07 -1.31
N ASP A 225 19.75 3.14 -1.53
CA ASP A 225 20.73 2.99 -0.45
C ASP A 225 20.87 4.32 0.31
N SER A 226 19.89 4.58 1.17
CA SER A 226 19.79 5.82 1.95
C SER A 226 20.32 5.68 3.38
N GLY A 227 20.87 4.51 3.74
CA GLY A 227 21.19 4.17 5.13
C GLY A 227 19.97 3.90 6.01
N CYS A 228 18.79 3.68 5.42
CA CYS A 228 17.54 3.40 6.14
C CYS A 228 17.67 2.19 7.08
N GLU A 229 18.39 1.15 6.65
CA GLU A 229 18.62 -0.05 7.44
C GLU A 229 19.21 0.26 8.84
N ARG A 230 20.10 1.25 8.94
CA ARG A 230 20.70 1.64 10.23
C ARG A 230 19.69 2.33 11.13
N CYS A 231 18.82 3.15 10.55
CA CYS A 231 17.72 3.81 11.28
C CYS A 231 16.73 2.78 11.83
N GLU A 232 16.27 1.84 11.00
CA GLU A 232 15.33 0.79 11.39
C GLU A 232 15.91 -0.09 12.51
N ARG A 233 17.19 -0.47 12.41
CA ARG A 233 17.88 -1.25 13.47
C ARG A 233 17.96 -0.52 14.81
N SER A 234 17.96 0.81 14.80
CA SER A 234 17.94 1.63 16.02
C SER A 234 16.53 1.84 16.60
N GLY A 235 15.49 1.28 15.98
CA GLY A 235 14.10 1.45 16.36
C GLY A 235 13.46 2.73 15.85
N GLY A 236 14.05 3.37 14.84
CA GLY A 236 13.50 4.55 14.16
C GLY A 236 12.77 4.19 12.87
N THR A 237 11.98 5.14 12.36
CA THR A 237 11.32 5.06 11.07
C THR A 237 12.06 5.91 10.03
N CYS A 238 12.27 5.37 8.84
CA CYS A 238 12.92 6.10 7.77
C CYS A 238 11.98 7.15 7.16
N GLY A 239 12.50 8.36 6.99
CA GLY A 239 11.79 9.46 6.37
C GLY A 239 12.74 10.43 5.69
N PHE A 240 12.20 11.57 5.31
CA PHE A 240 12.93 12.65 4.70
C PHE A 240 12.34 13.99 5.13
N ASP A 241 13.16 15.02 5.11
CA ASP A 241 12.73 16.39 5.31
C ASP A 241 12.01 16.90 4.06
N VAL A 242 10.77 17.35 4.20
CA VAL A 242 9.91 17.70 3.05
C VAL A 242 10.42 18.90 2.25
N GLU A 243 11.19 19.79 2.87
CA GLU A 243 11.71 20.99 2.22
C GLU A 243 13.03 20.72 1.49
N THR A 244 13.97 20.07 2.17
CA THR A 244 15.32 19.80 1.64
C THR A 244 15.42 18.47 0.89
N GLN A 245 14.43 17.58 1.02
CA GLN A 245 14.44 16.19 0.55
C GLN A 245 15.59 15.35 1.14
N GLY A 246 16.22 15.83 2.21
CA GLY A 246 17.29 15.13 2.91
C GLY A 246 16.76 13.98 3.75
N MET A 247 17.48 12.86 3.79
CA MET A 247 17.11 11.70 4.60
C MET A 247 17.13 12.02 6.10
N VAL A 248 16.11 11.54 6.81
CA VAL A 248 15.94 11.70 8.25
C VAL A 248 15.55 10.37 8.88
N CYS A 249 16.13 10.07 10.03
CA CYS A 249 15.72 8.99 10.90
C CYS A 249 14.76 9.54 11.97
N ILE A 250 13.51 9.14 11.91
CA ILE A 250 12.45 9.59 12.81
C ILE A 250 12.49 8.70 14.06
N CYS A 251 12.84 9.26 15.21
CA CYS A 251 13.08 8.51 16.44
C CYS A 251 11.98 8.66 17.49
N SER A 252 11.21 9.74 17.39
CA SER A 252 9.98 10.00 18.13
C SER A 252 9.24 11.17 17.47
N SER A 253 8.08 11.56 18.02
CA SER A 253 7.33 12.72 17.53
C SER A 253 8.06 14.06 17.65
N THR A 254 9.12 14.13 18.45
CA THR A 254 9.88 15.37 18.71
C THR A 254 11.37 15.26 18.42
N LEU A 255 11.86 14.06 18.09
CA LEU A 255 13.28 13.80 17.89
C LEU A 255 13.52 13.14 16.55
N ASN A 256 14.28 13.84 15.71
CA ASN A 256 14.82 13.37 14.46
C ASN A 256 16.34 13.26 14.57
N SER A 257 16.91 12.27 13.90
CA SER A 257 18.35 12.05 13.78
C SER A 257 18.73 11.91 12.30
N THR A 258 20.01 12.06 11.96
CA THR A 258 20.47 11.93 10.57
C THR A 258 20.60 10.47 10.13
N ARG A 259 20.87 9.53 11.05
CA ARG A 259 21.18 8.13 10.68
C ARG A 259 20.62 7.08 11.63
N GLU A 260 20.63 7.34 12.93
CA GLU A 260 20.21 6.36 13.94
C GLU A 260 19.71 7.05 15.20
N CYS A 261 18.80 6.40 15.90
CA CYS A 261 18.26 6.84 17.16
C CYS A 261 19.20 6.48 18.31
N ALA A 262 19.32 7.38 19.28
CA ALA A 262 20.11 7.12 20.48
C ALA A 262 19.51 5.91 21.25
N SER A 263 20.37 5.09 21.86
CA SER A 263 19.92 3.97 22.72
C SER A 263 18.94 4.47 23.78
N GLY A 264 17.70 4.01 23.70
CA GLY A 264 16.59 4.42 24.59
C GLY A 264 15.53 5.31 23.94
N SER A 265 15.72 5.79 22.70
CA SER A 265 14.69 6.46 21.88
C SER A 265 13.90 5.41 21.12
N VAL A 266 12.89 4.84 21.77
CA VAL A 266 12.11 3.72 21.21
C VAL A 266 10.85 4.26 20.53
N THR A 267 10.81 4.29 19.20
CA THR A 267 9.60 4.06 18.41
C THR A 267 9.57 2.59 17.98
N ALA A 268 9.50 1.68 18.94
CA ALA A 268 9.28 0.28 18.65
C ALA A 268 8.27 -0.32 19.62
N THR A 269 7.20 -0.80 19.03
CA THR A 269 6.52 -2.03 19.40
C THR A 269 7.50 -3.04 20.01
N GLY A 270 7.35 -3.28 21.32
CA GLY A 270 8.07 -4.32 22.05
C GLY A 270 9.32 -3.82 22.78
N GLU A 271 9.12 -3.40 24.03
CA GLU A 271 9.99 -3.68 25.22
C GLU A 271 10.05 -2.53 26.24
N THR A 272 9.58 -1.32 25.93
CA THR A 272 9.36 -0.26 26.93
C THR A 272 7.97 -0.28 27.58
N ARG A 273 7.21 -1.37 27.39
CA ARG A 273 5.87 -1.58 27.99
C ARG A 273 5.87 -1.56 29.52
N THR A 274 7.03 -1.74 30.16
CA THR A 274 7.13 -1.89 31.61
C THR A 274 7.39 -0.58 32.36
N ARG A 275 8.27 0.33 31.93
CA ARG A 275 8.72 1.42 32.82
C ARG A 275 7.73 2.58 33.00
N SER A 276 7.12 3.09 31.94
CA SER A 276 6.18 4.23 32.05
C SER A 276 4.81 3.79 32.59
N ALA A 277 4.37 2.58 32.24
CA ALA A 277 3.18 1.97 32.83
C ALA A 277 3.38 1.67 34.32
N VAL A 278 4.56 1.19 34.73
CA VAL A 278 4.88 0.96 36.16
C VAL A 278 4.91 2.28 36.95
N LEU A 279 5.49 3.35 36.41
CA LEU A 279 5.50 4.65 37.10
C LEU A 279 4.07 5.19 37.32
N LEU A 280 3.23 5.15 36.28
CA LEU A 280 1.83 5.55 36.40
C LEU A 280 1.04 4.63 37.36
N GLN A 281 1.27 3.31 37.30
CA GLN A 281 0.69 2.33 38.21
C GLN A 281 1.10 2.57 39.67
N THR A 282 2.38 2.87 39.93
CA THR A 282 2.86 3.18 41.29
C THR A 282 2.27 4.47 41.83
N LEU A 283 2.11 5.50 40.98
CA LEU A 283 1.50 6.77 41.39
C LEU A 283 0.01 6.58 41.72
N VAL A 284 -0.71 5.80 40.92
CA VAL A 284 -2.13 5.47 41.17
C VAL A 284 -2.28 4.63 42.44
N LEU A 285 -1.41 3.63 42.67
CA LEU A 285 -1.42 2.83 43.90
C LEU A 285 -1.12 3.68 45.14
N LEU A 286 -0.19 4.63 45.05
CA LEU A 286 0.12 5.56 46.14
C LEU A 286 -1.06 6.49 46.43
N LEU A 287 -1.73 7.02 45.42
CA LEU A 287 -2.90 7.89 45.60
C LEU A 287 -4.09 7.12 46.21
N VAL A 288 -4.32 5.88 45.79
CA VAL A 288 -5.35 5.00 46.37
C VAL A 288 -5.02 4.64 47.81
N ALA A 289 -3.75 4.35 48.14
CA ALA A 289 -3.32 4.08 49.50
C ALA A 289 -3.47 5.31 50.41
N VAL A 290 -3.07 6.50 49.94
CA VAL A 290 -3.23 7.76 50.69
C VAL A 290 -4.72 8.07 50.91
N TYR A 291 -5.57 7.88 49.90
CA TYR A 291 -7.01 8.09 50.05
C TYR A 291 -7.65 7.10 51.02
N GLY A 292 -7.19 5.83 51.02
CA GLY A 292 -7.61 4.82 51.98
C GLY A 292 -7.20 5.14 53.41
N VAL A 293 -5.99 5.67 53.63
CA VAL A 293 -5.51 6.10 54.95
C VAL A 293 -6.27 7.34 55.44
N ILE A 294 -6.55 8.31 54.57
CA ILE A 294 -7.31 9.52 54.93
C ILE A 294 -8.75 9.14 55.34
N LEU A 295 -9.36 8.16 54.68
CA LEU A 295 -10.68 7.65 55.08
C LEU A 295 -10.62 6.91 56.43
N TYR A 296 -9.57 6.13 56.67
CA TYR A 296 -9.39 5.37 57.92
C TYR A 296 -9.13 6.29 59.13
N ASP A 297 -8.42 7.40 58.94
CA ASP A 297 -8.17 8.39 60.00
C ASP A 297 -9.44 9.23 60.31
N HIS A 298 -10.29 9.44 59.30
CA HIS A 298 -11.59 10.11 59.48
C HIS A 298 -12.60 9.28 60.28
N ASP A 299 -12.43 7.95 60.33
CA ASP A 299 -13.21 7.02 61.17
C ASP A 299 -12.69 6.92 62.63
N VAL A 300 -11.54 7.52 62.95
CA VAL A 300 -10.97 7.51 64.33
C VAL A 300 -11.39 8.74 65.14
N TYR A 301 -11.90 9.80 64.47
CA TYR A 301 -12.30 11.07 65.10
C TYR A 301 -13.81 11.32 65.15
N LEU A 302 -14.66 10.31 64.92
CA LEU A 302 -16.13 10.39 65.02
C LEU A 302 -16.72 9.30 65.92
#